data_AF-A0AAW2DE30-F1
#
_entry.id   AF-A0AAW2DE30-F1
#
_cell.length_a   1.000
_cell.length_b   1.000
_cell.length_c   1.000
_cell.angle_alpha   90.00
_cell.angle_beta   90.00
_cell.angle_gamma   90.00
#
_symmetry.space_group_name_H-M   'P 1'
#
loop_
_entity.id
_entity.type
_entity.pdbx_description
1 polymer ?
#
loop_
_entity_poly.entity_id
_entity_poly.type
_entity_poly.pdbx_seq_one_letter_code
_entity_poly.pdbx_strand_id
1 'polypeptide(L)'
;MQERILDAIDLRLSNEFDEEGMLSMLLLALACCHPNPHQRPSMRTVLQVLTGEVPPPLVPTERPAFVWPAMPPSFKEDAENFSSGSQLSPFTKLTGR
;
A
#
# COMPACT_ATOMS: atom_id res chain seq x y z
N MET A 1 12.96 -6.86 -13.53
CA MET A 1 13.16 -5.77 -12.53
C MET A 1 12.90 -6.26 -11.10
N GLN A 2 12.41 -7.48 -10.83
CA GLN A 2 12.46 -8.02 -9.46
C GLN A 2 13.88 -8.16 -8.92
N GLU A 3 14.88 -8.35 -9.78
CA GLU A 3 16.30 -8.51 -9.38
C GLU A 3 16.89 -7.30 -8.64
N ARG A 4 16.38 -6.06 -8.85
CA ARG A 4 16.91 -4.87 -8.15
C ARG A 4 16.42 -4.69 -6.72
N ILE A 5 15.40 -5.44 -6.28
CA ILE A 5 14.88 -5.26 -4.91
C ILE A 5 15.84 -5.84 -3.88
N LEU A 6 16.56 -6.91 -4.24
CA LEU A 6 17.55 -7.56 -3.37
C LEU A 6 18.78 -6.66 -3.12
N ASP A 7 19.05 -5.71 -4.01
CA ASP A 7 20.10 -4.69 -3.81
C ASP A 7 19.80 -3.78 -2.60
N ALA A 8 18.56 -3.74 -2.12
CA ALA A 8 18.17 -2.98 -0.93
C ALA A 8 18.57 -3.67 0.38
N ILE A 9 19.09 -4.90 0.33
CA ILE A 9 19.47 -5.66 1.51
C ILE A 9 20.77 -5.09 2.10
N ASP A 10 20.79 -4.91 3.43
CA ASP A 10 21.97 -4.40 4.14
C ASP A 10 23.15 -5.39 3.98
N LEU A 11 24.28 -4.87 3.51
CA LEU A 11 25.54 -5.61 3.32
C LEU A 11 26.03 -6.30 4.60
N ARG A 12 25.64 -5.80 5.78
CA ARG A 12 25.99 -6.37 7.09
C ARG A 12 25.32 -7.73 7.35
N LEU A 13 24.32 -8.12 6.56
CA LEU A 13 23.70 -9.45 6.63
C LEU A 13 24.55 -10.53 5.95
N SER A 14 25.75 -10.19 5.42
CA SER A 14 26.74 -11.13 4.88
C SER A 14 26.23 -12.16 3.86
N ASN A 15 25.11 -11.87 3.19
CA ASN A 15 24.38 -12.80 2.33
C ASN A 15 23.94 -14.10 3.05
N GLU A 16 23.82 -14.07 4.37
CA GLU A 16 23.35 -15.15 5.23
C GLU A 16 21.81 -15.12 5.37
N PHE A 17 21.13 -15.07 4.23
CA PHE A 17 19.68 -15.07 4.18
C PHE A 17 19.17 -15.90 3.02
N ASP A 18 17.95 -16.39 3.16
CA ASP A 18 17.22 -16.98 2.06
C ASP A 18 16.72 -15.88 1.12
N GLU A 19 17.14 -15.92 -0.15
CA GLU A 19 16.79 -14.90 -1.14
C GLU A 19 15.28 -14.82 -1.36
N GLU A 20 14.58 -15.96 -1.36
CA GLU A 20 13.13 -16.03 -1.55
C GLU A 20 12.39 -15.40 -0.37
N GLY A 21 12.81 -15.72 0.86
CA GLY A 21 12.32 -15.11 2.08
C GLY A 21 12.58 -13.60 2.14
N MET A 22 13.77 -13.15 1.75
CA MET A 22 14.08 -11.71 1.70
C MET A 22 13.28 -10.97 0.65
N LEU A 23 13.12 -11.55 -0.54
CA LEU A 23 12.26 -11.00 -1.58
C LEU A 23 10.82 -10.88 -1.06
N SER A 24 10.30 -11.91 -0.40
CA SER A 24 8.97 -11.89 0.22
C SER A 24 8.83 -10.79 1.27
N MET A 25 9.82 -10.65 2.17
CA MET A 25 9.83 -9.58 3.18
C MET A 25 9.87 -8.18 2.55
N LEU A 26 10.67 -7.97 1.51
CA LEU A 26 10.79 -6.68 0.85
C LEU A 26 9.51 -6.29 0.11
N LEU A 27 8.87 -7.23 -0.60
CA LEU A 27 7.57 -6.99 -1.24
C LEU A 27 6.49 -6.68 -0.19
N LEU A 28 6.46 -7.42 0.92
CA LEU A 28 5.53 -7.17 2.01
C LEU A 28 5.75 -5.78 2.64
N ALA A 29 6.99 -5.37 2.86
CA ALA A 29 7.33 -4.05 3.37
C ALA A 29 6.83 -2.93 2.44
N LEU A 30 7.05 -3.07 1.13
CA LEU A 30 6.54 -2.13 0.14
C LEU A 30 5.01 -2.01 0.18
N ALA A 31 4.30 -3.13 0.29
CA ALA A 31 2.84 -3.15 0.41
C ALA A 31 2.36 -2.47 1.71
N CYS A 32 3.04 -2.69 2.83
CA CYS A 32 2.76 -2.01 4.10
C CYS A 32 2.96 -0.48 4.00
N CYS A 33 3.88 -0.03 3.16
CA CYS A 33 4.18 1.38 2.93
C CYS A 33 3.30 2.06 1.87
N HIS A 34 2.20 1.43 1.45
CA HIS A 34 1.30 1.99 0.44
C HIS A 34 0.76 3.38 0.86
N PRO A 35 0.79 4.41 -0.03
CA PRO A 35 0.36 5.77 0.31
C PRO A 35 -1.12 5.85 0.68
N ASN A 36 -1.99 5.10 -0.02
CA ASN A 36 -3.38 4.89 0.39
C ASN A 36 -3.45 3.86 1.55
N PRO A 37 -3.91 4.23 2.75
CA PRO A 37 -4.02 3.32 3.89
C PRO A 37 -4.97 2.15 3.66
N HIS A 38 -5.99 2.29 2.81
CA HIS A 38 -6.95 1.22 2.52
C HIS A 38 -6.39 0.11 1.63
N GLN A 39 -5.23 0.34 1.02
CA GLN A 39 -4.54 -0.65 0.19
C GLN A 39 -3.39 -1.35 0.93
N ARG A 40 -3.13 -0.96 2.19
CA ARG A 40 -2.15 -1.66 3.03
C ARG A 40 -2.70 -3.02 3.47
N PRO A 41 -1.87 -4.08 3.53
CA PRO A 41 -2.32 -5.37 4.02
C PRO A 41 -2.74 -5.30 5.49
N SER A 42 -3.71 -6.14 5.87
CA SER A 42 -4.08 -6.30 7.27
C SER A 42 -2.95 -6.97 8.06
N MET A 43 -2.87 -6.74 9.38
CA MET A 43 -1.88 -7.43 10.22
C MET A 43 -1.99 -8.96 10.17
N ARG A 44 -3.21 -9.48 9.99
CA ARG A 44 -3.43 -10.92 9.75
C ARG A 44 -2.68 -11.37 8.50
N THR A 45 -2.86 -10.68 7.39
CA THR A 45 -2.17 -10.98 6.12
C THR A 45 -0.66 -10.87 6.28
N VAL A 46 -0.17 -9.82 6.96
CA VAL A 46 1.26 -9.64 7.24
C VAL A 46 1.84 -10.86 7.96
N LEU A 47 1.17 -11.34 9.01
CA LEU A 47 1.63 -12.53 9.73
C LEU A 47 1.64 -13.77 8.84
N GLN A 48 0.60 -14.00 8.05
CA GLN A 48 0.52 -15.15 7.14
C GLN A 48 1.64 -15.14 6.10
N VAL A 49 2.05 -13.97 5.60
CA VAL A 49 3.19 -13.86 4.68
C VAL A 49 4.50 -14.13 5.42
N LEU A 50 4.68 -13.58 6.62
CA LEU A 50 5.89 -13.78 7.43
C LEU A 50 6.06 -15.23 7.91
N THR A 51 4.97 -15.97 8.12
CA THR A 51 5.00 -17.41 8.46
C THR A 51 5.08 -18.31 7.22
N GLY A 52 5.04 -17.74 6.01
CA GLY A 52 5.06 -18.51 4.76
C GLY A 52 3.75 -19.24 4.45
N GLU A 53 2.66 -18.93 5.16
CA GLU A 53 1.33 -19.52 4.89
C GLU A 53 0.74 -19.03 3.57
N VAL A 54 1.05 -17.80 3.17
CA VAL A 54 0.56 -17.19 1.91
C VAL A 54 1.69 -16.43 1.22
N PRO A 55 1.67 -16.32 -0.12
CA PRO A 55 2.66 -15.53 -0.85
C PRO A 55 2.54 -14.03 -0.54
N PRO A 56 3.61 -13.24 -0.75
CA PRO A 56 3.57 -11.80 -0.57
C PRO A 56 2.60 -11.14 -1.55
N PRO A 57 2.00 -9.99 -1.18
CA PRO A 57 1.12 -9.25 -2.07
C PRO A 57 1.88 -8.73 -3.30
N LEU A 58 1.17 -8.63 -4.42
CA LEU A 58 1.70 -7.97 -5.61
C LEU A 58 1.85 -6.47 -5.34
N VAL A 59 3.02 -5.93 -5.63
CA VAL A 59 3.31 -4.49 -5.53
C VAL A 59 3.56 -3.90 -6.91
N PRO A 60 3.07 -2.68 -7.18
CA PRO A 60 3.34 -1.99 -8.44
C PRO A 60 4.84 -1.68 -8.58
N THR A 61 5.33 -1.67 -9.81
CA THR A 61 6.75 -1.39 -10.10
C THR A 61 7.16 0.04 -9.76
N GLU A 62 6.23 0.99 -9.89
CA GLU A 62 6.44 2.39 -9.54
C GLU A 62 5.66 2.74 -8.27
N ARG A 63 6.20 3.68 -7.48
CA ARG A 63 5.52 4.18 -6.29
C ARG A 63 4.21 4.86 -6.71
N PRO A 64 3.05 4.41 -6.18
CA PRO A 64 1.77 5.07 -6.47
C PRO A 64 1.78 6.52 -6.00
N ALA A 65 1.05 7.38 -6.71
CA ALA A 65 0.86 8.76 -6.28
C ALA A 65 0.10 8.80 -4.93
N PHE A 66 0.49 9.74 -4.08
CA PHE A 66 -0.30 10.08 -2.90
C PHE A 66 -1.49 10.93 -3.32
N VAL A 67 -2.70 10.54 -2.90
CA VAL A 67 -3.96 11.23 -3.19
C VAL A 67 -4.77 11.37 -1.90
N TRP A 68 -5.39 12.54 -1.73
CA TRP A 68 -6.25 12.88 -0.59
C TRP A 68 -7.60 13.45 -1.08
N PRO A 69 -8.75 13.02 -0.53
CA PRO A 69 -8.91 11.98 0.48
C PRO A 69 -8.52 10.60 -0.05
N ALA A 70 -8.10 9.71 0.85
CA ALA A 70 -7.84 8.33 0.49
C ALA A 70 -9.15 7.65 0.05
N MET A 71 -9.21 7.21 -1.20
CA MET A 71 -10.40 6.54 -1.73
C MET A 71 -10.46 5.11 -1.17
N PRO A 72 -11.56 4.71 -0.51
CA PRO A 72 -11.74 3.33 -0.09
C PRO A 72 -11.99 2.43 -1.31
N PRO A 73 -11.62 1.14 -1.26
CA PRO A 73 -11.77 0.21 -2.38
C PRO A 73 -13.22 0.01 -2.84
N SER A 74 -14.20 0.33 -1.99
CA SER A 74 -15.64 0.30 -2.29
C SER A 74 -16.13 1.44 -3.18
N PHE A 75 -15.32 2.48 -3.42
CA PHE A 75 -15.66 3.56 -4.35
C PHE A 75 -14.98 3.32 -5.71
N LYS A 76 -15.40 2.26 -6.41
CA LYS A 76 -14.98 1.96 -7.78
C LYS A 76 -16.20 1.76 -8.69
N GLU A 77 -16.98 2.82 -8.80
CA GLU A 77 -18.04 3.13 -9.77
C GLU A 77 -18.15 4.65 -9.57
N ASP A 78 -17.81 5.57 -10.47
CA ASP A 78 -18.03 5.63 -11.91
C ASP A 78 -16.96 6.58 -12.50
N ALA A 79 -16.06 6.07 -13.33
CA ALA A 79 -15.07 6.89 -14.02
C ALA A 79 -15.65 7.68 -15.21
N GLU A 80 -16.98 7.67 -15.40
CA GLU A 80 -17.65 8.36 -16.49
C GLU A 80 -18.83 9.21 -16.00
N ASN A 81 -18.59 10.09 -15.02
CA ASN A 81 -19.31 11.35 -14.99
C ASN A 81 -18.51 12.43 -14.25
N PHE A 82 -17.43 12.91 -14.90
CA PHE A 82 -16.85 14.20 -14.54
C PHE A 82 -17.78 15.32 -15.03
N SER A 83 -19.00 15.37 -14.49
CA SER A 83 -19.85 16.55 -14.66
C SER A 83 -19.30 17.62 -13.73
N SER A 84 -18.66 18.60 -14.35
CA SER A 84 -18.10 19.78 -13.71
C SER A 84 -19.12 20.40 -12.76
N GLY A 85 -18.89 20.33 -11.45
CA GLY A 85 -19.67 21.08 -10.47
C GLY A 85 -19.84 20.42 -9.11
N SER A 86 -18.80 20.43 -8.28
CA SER A 86 -18.99 20.32 -6.83
C SER A 86 -18.72 21.68 -6.18
N GLN A 87 -19.81 22.40 -5.88
CA GLN A 87 -19.75 23.53 -4.97
C GLN A 87 -19.24 23.04 -3.61
N LEU A 88 -18.20 23.70 -3.10
CA LEU A 88 -17.75 23.55 -1.72
C LEU A 88 -18.87 24.08 -0.81
N SER A 89 -19.59 23.19 -0.12
CA SER A 89 -20.51 23.63 0.94
C SER A 89 -19.70 24.11 2.16
N PRO A 90 -19.99 25.31 2.70
CA PRO A 90 -19.25 25.85 3.84
C PRO A 90 -19.44 25.00 5.09
N PHE A 91 -18.33 24.78 5.78
CA PHE A 91 -18.19 24.18 7.11
C PHE A 91 -19.43 24.40 8.01
N THR A 92 -20.06 23.30 8.41
CA THR A 92 -21.21 23.26 9.32
C THR A 92 -20.93 24.07 10.59
N LYS A 93 -21.83 25.02 10.87
CA LYS A 93 -21.88 25.85 12.08
C LYS A 93 -22.13 24.97 13.31
N LEU A 94 -21.10 24.73 14.12
CA LEU A 94 -21.22 24.19 15.47
C LEU A 94 -21.96 25.22 16.34
N THR A 95 -23.26 25.05 16.54
CA THR A 95 -23.96 25.75 17.62
C THR A 95 -23.71 24.98 18.91
N GLY A 96 -22.88 25.56 19.78
CA GLY A 96 -22.73 25.09 21.16
C GLY A 96 -24.02 25.33 21.94
N ARG A 97 -24.39 24.36 22.77
CA ARG A 97 -25.26 24.53 23.92
C ARG A 97 -24.46 24.21 25.16
#